data_AF-A0A3D0HGY2-F1
#
_entry.id   AF-A0A3D0HGY2-F1
#
_cell.length_a   1.000
_cell.length_b   1.000
_cell.length_c   1.000
_cell.angle_alpha   90.00
_cell.angle_beta   90.00
_cell.angle_gamma   90.00
#
_symmetry.space_group_name_H-M   'P 1'
#
loop_
_entity.id
_entity.type
_entity.pdbx_description
1 polymer ?
#
loop_
_entity_poly.entity_id
_entity_poly.type
_entity_poly.pdbx_seq_one_letter_code
_entity_poly.pdbx_strand_id
1 'polypeptide(L)'
;VSHDRVFLDRTVIDVLALDGVGGASVVRGGVAGWLKQRNSAPTEQMSGAQRGKLISTPDVAAAELAQKPKTSKSSKSPSTLRRMVAQSETALAKATAELEKLTAQMAVASSDHVKLAKISEELAKAQAKVNNAEETWLSLVAEAE
;
A
#
# COMPACT_ATOMS: atom_id res chain seq x y z
N VAL A 1 0.76 14.93 2.27
CA VAL A 1 1.34 13.60 1.99
C VAL A 1 0.18 12.64 1.81
N SER A 2 0.02 12.05 0.61
CA SER A 2 -1.05 11.08 0.35
C SER A 2 -0.47 9.67 0.35
N HIS A 3 -1.23 8.69 0.86
CA HIS A 3 -0.84 7.27 0.90
C HIS A 3 -1.58 6.44 -0.17
N ASP A 4 -2.57 7.04 -0.84
CA ASP A 4 -3.32 6.37 -1.90
C ASP A 4 -2.45 6.29 -3.16
N ARG A 5 -2.03 5.08 -3.48
CA ARG A 5 -1.17 4.77 -4.62
C ARG A 5 -1.84 5.08 -5.96
N VAL A 6 -3.14 4.85 -6.10
CA VAL A 6 -3.89 5.11 -7.34
C VAL A 6 -3.98 6.61 -7.59
N PHE A 7 -4.20 7.39 -6.53
CA PHE A 7 -4.18 8.84 -6.62
C PHE A 7 -2.80 9.37 -7.04
N LEU A 8 -1.72 8.89 -6.40
CA LEU A 8 -0.36 9.33 -6.70
C LEU A 8 0.05 8.99 -8.14
N ASP A 9 -0.31 7.81 -8.63
CA ASP A 9 0.03 7.38 -9.99
C ASP A 9 -0.65 8.23 -11.08
N ARG A 10 -1.85 8.77 -10.80
CA ARG A 10 -2.63 9.56 -11.76
C ARG A 10 -2.31 11.06 -11.74
N THR A 11 -1.76 11.58 -10.64
CA THR A 11 -1.63 13.04 -10.42
C THR A 11 -0.18 13.51 -10.29
N VAL A 12 0.75 12.63 -9.92
CA VAL A 12 2.14 13.00 -9.66
C VAL A 12 3.00 12.81 -10.89
N ILE A 13 3.63 13.89 -11.33
CA ILE A 13 4.49 13.94 -12.51
C ILE A 13 5.96 13.66 -12.12
N ASP A 14 6.40 14.23 -11.01
CA ASP A 14 7.78 14.14 -10.48
C ASP A 14 7.75 13.61 -9.03
N VAL A 15 8.64 12.65 -8.73
CA VAL A 15 8.80 12.07 -7.39
C VAL A 15 10.18 12.40 -6.84
N LEU A 16 10.23 12.97 -5.63
CA LEU A 16 11.47 13.12 -4.89
C LEU A 16 11.74 11.86 -4.07
N ALA A 17 12.74 11.09 -4.48
CA ALA A 17 13.16 9.86 -3.82
C ALA A 17 14.34 10.12 -2.90
N LEU A 18 14.17 9.80 -1.61
CA LEU A 18 15.24 9.86 -0.61
C LEU A 18 15.97 8.51 -0.54
N ASP A 19 17.30 8.54 -0.51
CA ASP A 19 18.15 7.35 -0.49
C ASP A 19 18.40 6.77 0.92
N GLY A 20 17.93 7.47 1.96
CA GLY A 20 18.12 7.09 3.37
C GLY A 20 19.50 7.42 3.95
N VAL A 21 20.43 7.94 3.15
CA VAL A 21 21.80 8.33 3.55
C VAL A 21 21.99 9.86 3.41
N GLY A 22 20.91 10.59 3.16
CA GLY A 22 20.90 12.06 3.09
C GLY A 22 20.95 12.61 1.66
N GLY A 23 20.89 11.77 0.64
CA GLY A 23 20.70 12.16 -0.75
C GLY A 23 19.24 12.10 -1.18
N ALA A 24 18.90 13.00 -2.10
CA ALA A 24 17.58 13.06 -2.73
C ALA A 24 17.75 13.11 -4.25
N SER A 25 16.95 12.31 -4.97
CA SER A 25 16.93 12.28 -6.43
C SER A 25 15.51 12.56 -6.94
N VAL A 26 15.39 13.35 -8.00
CA VAL A 26 14.09 13.63 -8.64
C VAL A 26 13.92 12.65 -9.80
N VAL A 27 12.88 11.83 -9.73
CA VAL A 27 12.51 10.89 -10.79
C VAL A 27 11.32 11.44 -11.56
N ARG A 28 11.52 11.63 -12.87
CA ARG A 28 10.49 12.04 -13.83
C ARG A 28 9.68 10.83 -14.25
N GLY A 29 8.35 10.95 -14.25
CA GLY A 29 7.44 9.85 -14.60
C GLY A 29 6.67 9.26 -13.41
N GLY A 30 6.47 10.06 -12.36
CA GLY A 30 5.62 9.72 -11.23
C GLY A 30 6.11 8.51 -10.43
N VAL A 31 5.20 7.91 -9.69
CA VAL A 31 5.49 6.75 -8.83
C VAL A 31 5.86 5.51 -9.65
N ALA A 32 5.21 5.28 -10.79
CA ALA A 32 5.53 4.19 -11.71
C ALA A 32 6.98 4.26 -12.24
N GLY A 33 7.45 5.46 -12.61
CA GLY A 33 8.83 5.67 -13.08
C GLY A 33 9.86 5.35 -12.00
N TRP A 34 9.61 5.82 -10.78
CA TRP A 34 10.46 5.50 -9.62
C TRP A 34 10.49 3.99 -9.30
N LEU A 35 9.34 3.31 -9.32
CA LEU A 35 9.28 1.87 -9.09
C LEU A 35 10.05 1.06 -10.16
N LYS A 36 9.99 1.47 -11.43
CA LYS A 36 10.77 0.85 -12.51
C LYS A 36 12.26 1.02 -12.32
N GLN A 37 12.70 2.22 -11.93
CA GLN A 37 14.11 2.50 -11.63
C GLN A 37 14.61 1.67 -10.44
N ARG A 38 13.76 1.52 -9.41
CA ARG A 38 14.07 0.68 -8.24
C ARG A 38 14.12 -0.81 -8.56
N ASN A 39 13.24 -1.31 -9.44
CA ASN A 39 13.22 -2.73 -9.82
C ASN A 39 14.31 -3.09 -10.85
N SER A 40 14.81 -2.11 -11.61
CA SER A 40 15.90 -2.32 -12.59
C SER A 40 17.29 -2.16 -11.97
N ALA A 41 17.39 -1.55 -10.78
CA ALA A 41 18.61 -1.53 -9.99
C ALA A 41 18.63 -2.78 -9.09
N PRO A 42 19.62 -3.69 -9.24
CA PRO A 42 19.86 -4.71 -8.25
C PRO A 42 20.06 -4.04 -6.89
N THR A 43 19.46 -4.58 -5.84
CA THR A 43 19.80 -4.24 -4.47
C THR A 43 21.22 -4.71 -4.20
N GLU A 44 22.19 -3.88 -4.58
CA GLU A 44 23.56 -3.76 -4.08
C GLU A 44 24.33 -2.84 -5.05
N GLN A 45 24.94 -1.78 -4.51
CA GLN A 45 25.91 -0.91 -5.18
C GLN A 45 25.39 0.01 -6.30
N MET A 46 24.96 1.22 -5.91
CA MET A 46 25.35 2.44 -6.63
C MET A 46 26.08 3.38 -5.68
N SER A 47 27.12 2.84 -5.04
CA SER A 47 28.21 3.66 -4.52
C SER A 47 29.13 3.98 -5.70
N GLY A 48 29.19 5.26 -6.08
CA GLY A 48 30.41 5.88 -6.60
C GLY A 48 30.70 5.82 -8.11
N ALA A 49 30.22 6.82 -8.84
CA ALA A 49 31.00 7.61 -9.83
C ALA A 49 30.08 8.77 -10.26
N GLN A 50 30.34 10.06 -10.06
CA GLN A 50 31.61 10.77 -10.19
C GLN A 50 31.41 12.23 -9.74
N ARG A 51 32.04 12.64 -8.63
CA ARG A 51 32.73 13.94 -8.41
C ARG A 51 32.81 14.26 -6.92
N GLY A 52 34.02 14.52 -6.44
CA GLY A 52 34.26 15.15 -5.15
C GLY A 52 35.46 14.58 -4.40
N LYS A 53 36.64 14.93 -4.89
CA LYS A 53 37.94 14.75 -4.23
C LYS A 53 37.91 15.25 -2.78
N LEU A 54 38.41 14.46 -1.82
CA LEU A 54 39.38 14.86 -0.77
C LEU A 54 39.58 13.76 0.33
N ILE A 55 40.85 13.34 0.45
CA ILE A 55 41.61 12.94 1.65
C ILE A 55 41.60 11.45 2.09
N SER A 56 42.83 10.91 2.09
CA SER A 56 43.41 9.66 2.61
C SER A 56 43.09 9.41 4.11
N THR A 57 43.04 8.18 4.67
CA THR A 57 44.10 7.17 4.89
C THR A 57 43.48 5.86 5.46
N PRO A 58 44.20 4.72 5.50
CA PRO A 58 43.65 3.39 5.79
C PRO A 58 43.68 3.02 7.29
N ASP A 59 42.84 2.07 7.71
CA ASP A 59 43.21 0.83 8.44
C ASP A 59 41.99 0.17 9.15
N VAL A 60 42.13 -1.13 9.34
CA VAL A 60 41.45 -2.06 10.27
C VAL A 60 40.07 -2.66 9.96
N ALA A 61 40.07 -3.99 10.09
CA ALA A 61 39.02 -4.86 10.63
C ALA A 61 38.03 -5.49 9.65
N ALA A 62 38.46 -6.63 9.12
CA ALA A 62 37.59 -7.72 8.73
C ALA A 62 36.79 -8.25 9.94
N ALA A 63 35.58 -8.72 9.62
CA ALA A 63 34.74 -9.66 10.36
C ALA A 63 34.02 -9.15 11.63
N GLU A 64 32.73 -8.83 11.48
CA GLU A 64 31.71 -9.56 12.23
C GLU A 64 30.30 -9.40 11.63
N LEU A 65 29.66 -10.56 11.43
CA LEU A 65 28.21 -10.78 11.49
C LEU A 65 27.32 -10.11 10.43
N ALA A 66 27.33 -10.70 9.24
CA ALA A 66 26.19 -10.74 8.34
C ALA A 66 24.98 -11.44 9.02
N GLN A 67 24.25 -10.70 9.86
CA GLN A 67 22.90 -11.10 10.26
C GLN A 67 21.96 -10.81 9.09
N LYS A 68 21.82 -11.83 8.24
CA LYS A 68 20.76 -11.91 7.23
C LYS A 68 19.42 -11.92 7.99
N PRO A 69 18.54 -10.91 7.84
CA PRO A 69 17.20 -11.04 8.40
C PRO A 69 16.52 -12.15 7.61
N LYS A 70 16.40 -13.33 8.23
CA LYS A 70 15.47 -14.36 7.77
C LYS A 70 14.09 -13.75 7.93
N THR A 71 13.60 -13.10 6.88
CA THR A 71 12.18 -12.84 6.70
C THR A 71 11.53 -14.21 6.54
N SER A 72 11.28 -14.88 7.65
CA SER A 72 10.35 -15.99 7.70
C SER A 72 8.97 -15.41 7.45
N LYS A 73 8.67 -15.11 6.18
CA LYS A 73 7.30 -15.13 5.69
C LYS A 73 6.84 -16.54 6.01
N SER A 74 6.17 -16.70 7.15
CA SER A 74 5.35 -17.87 7.40
C SER A 74 4.27 -17.81 6.31
N SER A 75 4.60 -18.42 5.17
CA SER A 75 3.72 -18.58 4.02
C SER A 75 2.58 -19.44 4.56
N LYS A 76 1.41 -18.82 4.73
CA LYS A 76 0.23 -19.57 5.16
C LYS A 76 0.02 -20.65 4.11
N SER A 77 -0.35 -21.85 4.56
CA SER A 77 -0.63 -22.95 3.65
C SER A 77 -1.68 -22.52 2.62
N PRO A 78 -1.58 -22.96 1.35
CA PRO A 78 -2.48 -22.54 0.29
C PRO A 78 -3.96 -22.85 0.58
N SER A 79 -4.24 -23.91 1.35
CA SER A 79 -5.58 -24.23 1.83
C SER A 79 -6.13 -23.19 2.83
N THR A 80 -5.28 -22.68 3.72
CA THR A 80 -5.61 -21.63 4.68
C THR A 80 -5.91 -20.32 3.96
N LEU A 81 -5.08 -19.95 2.98
CA LEU A 81 -5.30 -18.74 2.17
C LEU A 81 -6.63 -18.81 1.41
N ARG A 82 -6.93 -19.92 0.74
CA ARG A 82 -8.23 -20.12 0.06
C ARG A 82 -9.42 -19.97 1.02
N ARG A 83 -9.32 -20.51 2.23
CA ARG A 83 -10.37 -20.37 3.25
C ARG A 83 -10.53 -18.91 3.70
N MET A 84 -9.41 -18.19 3.89
CA MET A 84 -9.44 -16.79 4.27
C MET A 84 -10.02 -15.91 3.16
N VAL A 85 -9.69 -16.18 1.89
CA VAL A 85 -10.30 -15.51 0.73
C VAL A 85 -11.81 -15.70 0.72
N ALA A 86 -12.31 -16.94 0.84
CA ALA A 86 -13.75 -17.22 0.87
C ALA A 86 -14.47 -16.54 2.06
N GLN A 87 -13.81 -16.43 3.21
CA GLN A 87 -14.34 -15.69 4.36
C GLN A 87 -14.42 -14.19 4.08
N SER A 88 -13.39 -13.61 3.45
CA SER A 88 -13.36 -12.20 3.08
C SER A 88 -14.40 -11.87 2.00
N GLU A 89 -14.64 -12.76 1.04
CA GLU A 89 -15.74 -12.63 0.06
C GLU A 89 -17.10 -12.59 0.74
N THR A 90 -17.32 -13.49 1.70
CA THR A 90 -18.57 -13.52 2.48
C THR A 90 -18.73 -12.23 3.30
N ALA A 91 -17.64 -11.71 3.88
CA ALA A 91 -17.66 -10.46 4.63
C ALA A 91 -17.96 -9.25 3.72
N LEU A 92 -17.38 -9.21 2.52
CA LEU A 92 -17.65 -8.20 1.50
C LEU A 92 -19.11 -8.23 1.04
N ALA A 93 -19.65 -9.42 0.76
CA ALA A 93 -21.06 -9.60 0.41
C ALA A 93 -22.02 -9.10 1.50
N LYS A 94 -21.66 -9.28 2.78
CA LYS A 94 -22.45 -8.72 3.90
C LYS A 94 -22.34 -7.21 3.99
N ALA A 95 -21.13 -6.66 3.87
CA ALA A 95 -20.91 -5.22 3.95
C ALA A 95 -21.61 -4.46 2.81
N THR A 96 -21.60 -5.03 1.61
CA THR A 96 -22.32 -4.48 0.44
C THR A 96 -23.84 -4.54 0.62
N ALA A 97 -24.38 -5.64 1.14
CA ALA A 97 -25.81 -5.74 1.47
C ALA A 97 -26.25 -4.72 2.54
N GLU A 98 -25.41 -4.46 3.55
CA GLU A 98 -25.65 -3.40 4.55
C GLU A 98 -25.71 -2.01 3.89
N LEU A 99 -24.80 -1.74 2.95
CA LEU A 99 -24.75 -0.48 2.21
C LEU A 99 -25.98 -0.28 1.33
N GLU A 100 -26.39 -1.32 0.59
CA GLU A 100 -27.60 -1.28 -0.24
C GLU A 100 -28.85 -1.02 0.62
N LYS A 101 -28.94 -1.67 1.79
CA LYS A 101 -30.04 -1.45 2.74
C LYS A 101 -30.07 -0.01 3.26
N LEU A 102 -28.92 0.60 3.55
CA LEU A 102 -28.83 2.01 3.98
C LEU A 102 -29.19 2.96 2.83
N THR A 103 -28.76 2.66 1.61
CA THR A 103 -29.09 3.42 0.41
C THR A 103 -30.61 3.39 0.14
N ALA A 104 -31.24 2.23 0.30
CA ALA A 104 -32.70 2.10 0.18
C ALA A 104 -33.44 2.91 1.26
N GLN A 105 -32.94 2.91 2.50
CA GLN A 105 -33.50 3.74 3.58
C GLN A 105 -33.35 5.24 3.31
N MET A 106 -32.23 5.66 2.73
CA MET A 106 -32.00 7.04 2.33
C MET A 106 -33.03 7.50 1.28
N ALA A 107 -33.34 6.64 0.31
CA ALA A 107 -34.33 6.93 -0.73
C ALA A 107 -35.77 7.08 -0.18
N VAL A 108 -36.09 6.41 0.93
CA VAL A 108 -37.41 6.51 1.59
C VAL A 108 -37.47 7.69 2.57
N ALA A 109 -36.36 8.08 3.17
CA ALA A 109 -36.29 9.11 4.20
C ALA A 109 -36.22 10.57 3.66
N SER A 110 -36.52 10.80 2.38
CA SER A 110 -36.29 12.08 1.68
C SER A 110 -36.92 13.33 2.34
N SER A 111 -37.94 13.15 3.19
CA SER A 111 -38.69 14.24 3.81
C SER A 111 -38.16 14.70 5.18
N ASP A 112 -37.17 14.01 5.77
CA ASP A 112 -36.65 14.32 7.10
C ASP A 112 -35.12 14.57 7.06
N HIS A 113 -34.75 15.84 7.07
CA HIS A 113 -33.35 16.28 6.94
C HIS A 113 -32.43 15.77 8.07
N VAL A 114 -32.97 15.61 9.28
CA VAL A 114 -32.18 15.12 10.43
C VAL A 114 -31.91 13.62 10.29
N LYS A 115 -32.90 12.85 9.82
CA LYS A 115 -32.71 11.42 9.51
C LYS A 115 -31.77 11.23 8.32
N LEU A 116 -31.89 12.03 7.27
CA LEU A 116 -30.99 11.97 6.12
C LEU A 116 -29.52 12.20 6.50
N ALA A 117 -29.24 13.19 7.36
CA ALA A 117 -27.89 13.44 7.84
C ALA A 117 -27.31 12.20 8.56
N LYS A 118 -28.08 11.58 9.47
CA LYS A 118 -27.66 10.34 10.16
C LYS A 118 -27.43 9.18 9.19
N ILE A 119 -28.36 8.94 8.26
CA ILE A 119 -28.24 7.87 7.27
C ILE A 119 -27.03 8.11 6.36
N SER A 120 -26.73 9.36 6.01
CA SER A 120 -25.54 9.70 5.20
C SER A 120 -24.22 9.38 5.93
N GLU A 121 -24.16 9.64 7.23
CA GLU A 121 -23.00 9.30 8.05
C GLU A 121 -22.83 7.77 8.19
N GLU A 122 -23.95 7.06 8.40
CA GLU A 122 -23.96 5.60 8.43
C GLU A 122 -23.56 4.98 7.09
N LEU A 123 -24.02 5.56 5.97
CA LEU A 123 -23.63 5.13 4.62
C LEU A 123 -22.13 5.33 4.39
N ALA A 124 -21.57 6.49 4.78
CA ALA A 124 -20.12 6.73 4.69
C ALA A 124 -19.32 5.68 5.49
N LYS A 125 -19.78 5.32 6.70
CA LYS A 125 -19.17 4.26 7.51
C LYS A 125 -19.30 2.88 6.86
N ALA A 126 -20.46 2.57 6.28
CA ALA A 126 -20.69 1.30 5.57
C ALA A 126 -19.80 1.19 4.32
N GLN A 127 -19.66 2.26 3.54
CA GLN A 127 -18.76 2.30 2.40
C GLN A 127 -17.30 2.09 2.82
N ALA A 128 -16.86 2.72 3.92
CA ALA A 128 -15.53 2.49 4.45
C ALA A 128 -15.30 1.03 4.87
N LYS A 129 -16.31 0.35 5.43
CA LYS A 129 -16.23 -1.08 5.75
C LYS A 129 -16.10 -1.94 4.50
N VAL A 130 -16.86 -1.65 3.44
CA VAL A 130 -16.76 -2.34 2.14
C VAL A 130 -15.35 -2.21 1.59
N ASN A 131 -14.81 -0.99 1.53
CA ASN A 131 -13.47 -0.75 1.03
C ASN A 131 -12.38 -1.50 1.83
N ASN A 132 -12.48 -1.52 3.17
CA ASN A 132 -11.53 -2.28 4.01
C ASN A 132 -11.63 -3.79 3.77
N ALA A 133 -12.85 -4.31 3.58
CA ALA A 133 -13.05 -5.72 3.26
C ALA A 133 -12.48 -6.09 1.89
N GLU A 134 -12.64 -5.21 0.89
CA GLU A 134 -12.03 -5.33 -0.44
C GLU A 134 -10.50 -5.33 -0.37
N GLU A 135 -9.89 -4.39 0.35
CA GLU A 135 -8.43 -4.34 0.54
C GLU A 135 -7.89 -5.61 1.19
N THR A 136 -8.61 -6.13 2.18
CA THR A 136 -8.25 -7.38 2.85
C THR A 136 -8.36 -8.56 1.88
N TRP A 137 -9.43 -8.64 1.09
CA TRP A 137 -9.59 -9.67 0.07
C TRP A 137 -8.48 -9.61 -0.99
N LEU A 138 -8.20 -8.42 -1.54
CA LEU A 138 -7.13 -8.22 -2.53
C LEU A 138 -5.76 -8.64 -1.98
N SER A 139 -5.47 -8.30 -0.72
CA SER A 139 -4.22 -8.69 -0.06
C SER A 139 -4.09 -10.20 0.09
N LEU A 140 -5.19 -10.89 0.44
CA LEU A 140 -5.21 -12.34 0.60
C LEU A 140 -5.10 -13.07 -0.74
N VAL A 141 -5.72 -12.55 -1.79
CA VAL A 141 -5.60 -13.10 -3.15
C VAL A 141 -4.17 -12.91 -3.67
N ALA A 142 -3.56 -11.75 -3.46
CA ALA A 142 -2.18 -11.49 -3.85
C ALA A 142 -1.15 -12.35 -3.10
N GLU A 143 -1.46 -12.81 -1.88
CA GLU A 143 -0.62 -13.79 -1.15
C GLU A 143 -0.86 -15.24 -1.62
N ALA A 144 -2.00 -15.50 -2.28
CA ALA A 144 -2.37 -16.82 -2.79
C ALA A 144 -1.88 -17.10 -4.22
N GLU A 145 -1.58 -16.07 -5.02
CA GLU A 145 -0.87 -16.15 -6.30
C GLU A 145 0.63 -16.41 -6.12
#